data_AF-A0A955JBT7-F1
#
_entry.id   AF-A0A955JBT7-F1
#
_cell.length_a   1.000
_cell.length_b   1.000
_cell.length_c   1.000
_cell.angle_alpha   90.00
_cell.angle_beta   90.00
_cell.angle_gamma   90.00
#
_symmetry.space_group_name_H-M   'P 1'
#
loop_
_entity.id
_entity.type
_entity.pdbx_description
1 polymer ?
#
loop_
_entity_poly.entity_id
_entity_poly.type
_entity_poly.pdbx_seq_one_letter_code
_entity_poly.pdbx_strand_id
1 'polypeptide(L)'
;VGVLMSRREGANRGIYECWMADTPTVVYRHHRGVNLDQITAENGVLADDDELAGALARVLDQGDSFRARAWAETHTGCHVATQKLEAEIAQLVRRRGQPWTRGLVTHAYAGYMTDAEREAMGEEYEHLAGALRLATG
;
A
#
# COMPACT_ATOMS: atom_id res chain seq x y z
N VAL A 1 -11.67 -5.40 -15.79
CA VAL A 1 -10.52 -4.47 -15.92
C VAL A 1 -10.83 -3.17 -15.19
N GLY A 2 -9.92 -2.71 -14.34
CA GLY A 2 -9.98 -1.36 -13.75
C GLY A 2 -9.26 -0.36 -14.65
N VAL A 3 -9.74 0.88 -14.73
CA VAL A 3 -9.15 1.89 -15.63
C VAL A 3 -8.96 3.21 -14.88
N LEU A 4 -7.73 3.73 -14.87
CA LEU A 4 -7.36 5.00 -14.25
C LEU A 4 -6.68 5.90 -15.30
N MET A 5 -7.47 6.69 -16.02
CA MET A 5 -6.97 7.61 -17.07
C MET A 5 -6.95 9.08 -16.64
N SER A 6 -7.29 9.38 -15.38
CA SER A 6 -7.08 10.72 -14.86
C SER A 6 -5.59 11.07 -14.86
N ARG A 7 -5.26 12.34 -15.08
CA ARG A 7 -3.85 12.77 -15.12
C ARG A 7 -3.27 12.93 -13.71
N ARG A 8 -4.13 13.15 -12.71
CA ARG A 8 -3.72 13.45 -11.34
C ARG A 8 -4.81 13.09 -10.34
N GLU A 9 -4.45 12.21 -9.42
CA GLU A 9 -5.20 11.91 -8.21
C GLU A 9 -4.22 11.66 -7.06
N GLY A 10 -4.58 12.06 -5.83
CA GLY A 10 -3.89 11.55 -4.65
C GLY A 10 -4.06 10.03 -4.56
N ALA A 11 -3.26 9.35 -3.72
CA ALA A 11 -3.22 7.89 -3.61
C ALA A 11 -4.59 7.21 -3.89
N ASN A 12 -4.76 6.69 -5.10
CA ASN A 12 -6.02 6.11 -5.55
C ASN A 12 -6.14 4.71 -4.94
N ARG A 13 -7.15 4.48 -4.08
CA ARG A 13 -7.38 3.15 -3.47
C ARG A 13 -8.02 2.17 -4.45
N GLY A 14 -8.74 2.67 -5.46
CA GLY A 14 -9.43 1.88 -6.46
C GLY A 14 -8.52 0.94 -7.25
N ILE A 15 -7.26 1.32 -7.54
CA ILE A 15 -6.31 0.40 -8.19
C ILE A 15 -5.98 -0.82 -7.30
N TYR A 16 -5.85 -0.60 -5.99
CA TYR A 16 -5.57 -1.68 -5.03
C TYR A 16 -6.80 -2.55 -4.81
N GLU A 17 -7.99 -1.95 -4.79
CA GLU A 17 -9.25 -2.67 -4.71
C GLU A 17 -9.45 -3.56 -5.94
N CYS A 18 -9.12 -3.07 -7.14
CA CYS A 18 -9.11 -3.88 -8.36
C CYS A 18 -8.18 -5.08 -8.21
N TRP A 19 -6.93 -4.86 -7.78
CA TRP A 19 -5.99 -5.98 -7.65
C TRP A 19 -6.42 -7.00 -6.61
N MET A 20 -6.93 -6.56 -5.45
CA MET A 20 -7.47 -7.47 -4.43
C MET A 20 -8.71 -8.22 -4.93
N ALA A 21 -9.50 -7.63 -5.84
CA ALA A 21 -10.58 -8.31 -6.55
C ALA A 21 -10.09 -9.20 -7.72
N ASP A 22 -8.78 -9.43 -7.83
CA ASP A 22 -8.12 -10.14 -8.92
C ASP A 22 -8.42 -9.56 -10.31
N THR A 23 -8.57 -8.23 -10.36
CA THR A 23 -8.86 -7.49 -11.58
C THR A 23 -7.64 -6.66 -11.98
N PRO A 24 -7.03 -6.90 -13.15
CA PRO A 24 -5.92 -6.09 -13.64
C PRO A 24 -6.37 -4.66 -14.00
N THR A 25 -5.42 -3.72 -13.94
CA THR A 25 -5.67 -2.30 -14.17
C THR A 25 -4.96 -1.76 -15.41
N VAL A 26 -5.59 -0.83 -16.13
CA VAL A 26 -4.93 0.03 -17.11
C VAL A 26 -4.80 1.42 -16.50
N VAL A 27 -3.58 1.94 -16.42
CA VAL A 27 -3.27 3.21 -15.75
C VAL A 27 -2.57 4.16 -16.71
N TYR A 28 -2.93 5.43 -16.68
CA TYR A 28 -2.29 6.45 -17.50
C TYR A 28 -0.79 6.54 -17.20
N ARG A 29 0.04 6.43 -18.25
CA ARG A 29 1.51 6.36 -18.15
C ARG A 29 2.13 7.56 -17.44
N HIS A 30 1.46 8.71 -17.50
CA HIS A 30 1.92 9.95 -16.87
C HIS A 30 1.06 10.37 -15.67
N HIS A 31 0.31 9.44 -15.07
CA HIS A 31 -0.52 9.73 -13.90
C HIS A 31 0.33 10.25 -12.74
N ARG A 32 -0.10 11.35 -12.13
CA ARG A 32 0.56 11.96 -10.96
C ARG A 32 -0.18 11.60 -9.67
N GLY A 33 0.49 10.83 -8.80
CA GLY A 33 0.09 10.61 -7.40
C GLY A 33 -0.14 9.14 -7.01
N VAL A 34 -0.22 8.23 -7.98
CA VAL A 34 0.00 6.79 -7.74
C VAL A 34 1.46 6.45 -7.99
N ASN A 35 1.95 5.39 -7.34
CA ASN A 35 3.28 4.87 -7.63
C ASN A 35 3.22 3.98 -8.88
N LEU A 36 3.70 4.49 -10.01
CA LEU A 36 3.67 3.78 -11.29
C LEU A 36 4.58 2.55 -11.33
N ASP A 37 5.60 2.47 -10.47
CA ASP A 37 6.49 1.31 -10.36
C ASP A 37 5.76 0.07 -9.83
N GLN A 38 4.55 0.25 -9.26
CA GLN A 38 3.69 -0.83 -8.85
C GLN A 38 2.89 -1.44 -10.00
N ILE A 39 2.83 -0.79 -11.17
CA ILE A 39 2.14 -1.35 -12.34
C ILE A 39 3.11 -2.28 -13.05
N THR A 40 2.86 -3.58 -12.97
CA THR A 40 3.70 -4.63 -13.54
C THR A 40 2.90 -5.46 -14.54
N ALA A 41 3.59 -6.29 -15.34
CA ALA A 41 2.92 -7.22 -16.24
C ALA A 41 2.00 -8.24 -15.51
N GLU A 42 2.16 -8.41 -14.19
CA GLU A 42 1.32 -9.32 -13.40
C GLU A 42 -0.01 -8.69 -12.97
N ASN A 43 -0.09 -7.36 -12.84
CA ASN A 43 -1.24 -6.69 -12.24
C ASN A 43 -1.87 -5.59 -13.11
N GLY A 44 -1.24 -5.21 -14.23
CA GLY A 44 -1.77 -4.15 -15.07
C GLY A 44 -0.90 -3.74 -16.25
N VAL A 45 -1.28 -2.62 -16.85
CA VAL A 45 -0.63 -2.03 -18.03
C VAL A 45 -0.62 -0.51 -17.89
N LEU A 46 0.51 0.11 -18.21
CA LEU A 46 0.60 1.56 -18.42
C LEU A 46 0.27 1.90 -19.88
N ALA A 47 -0.59 2.89 -20.09
CA ALA A 47 -1.02 3.32 -21.42
C ALA A 47 -1.14 4.85 -21.53
N ASP A 48 -0.88 5.39 -22.71
CA ASP A 48 -1.28 6.74 -23.13
C ASP A 48 -2.68 6.75 -23.77
N ASP A 49 -3.21 7.95 -24.06
CA ASP A 49 -4.59 8.12 -24.58
C ASP A 49 -4.80 7.38 -25.93
N ASP A 50 -3.78 7.35 -26.78
CA ASP A 50 -3.77 6.66 -28.08
C ASP A 50 -3.52 5.16 -27.97
N GLU A 51 -2.95 4.69 -26.86
CA GLU A 51 -2.68 3.27 -26.59
C GLU A 51 -3.84 2.58 -25.86
N LEU A 52 -4.76 3.34 -25.26
CA LEU A 52 -5.80 2.83 -24.36
C LEU A 52 -6.62 1.69 -24.96
N ALA A 53 -7.07 1.83 -26.21
CA ALA A 53 -7.85 0.80 -26.88
C ALA A 53 -7.08 -0.53 -27.00
N GLY A 54 -5.79 -0.46 -27.37
CA GLY A 54 -4.92 -1.62 -27.47
C GLY A 54 -4.62 -2.23 -26.10
N ALA A 55 -4.41 -1.41 -25.07
CA ALA A 55 -4.20 -1.87 -23.70
C ALA A 55 -5.43 -2.60 -23.15
N LEU A 56 -6.64 -2.08 -23.39
CA LEU A 56 -7.89 -2.72 -22.99
C LEU A 56 -8.08 -4.05 -23.71
N ALA A 57 -7.88 -4.09 -25.03
CA ALA A 57 -7.97 -5.34 -25.80
C ALA A 57 -6.99 -6.39 -25.24
N ARG A 58 -5.73 -6.01 -25.00
CA ARG A 58 -4.74 -6.89 -24.39
C ARG A 58 -5.18 -7.44 -23.04
N VAL A 59 -5.70 -6.60 -22.15
CA VAL A 59 -6.12 -7.04 -20.81
C VAL A 59 -7.32 -7.97 -20.88
N LEU A 60 -8.24 -7.75 -21.82
CA LEU A 60 -9.41 -8.62 -22.02
C LEU A 60 -9.01 -9.96 -22.64
N ASP A 61 -8.13 -9.96 -23.65
CA ASP A 61 -7.68 -11.18 -24.34
C ASP A 61 -6.75 -12.03 -23.46
N GLN A 62 -5.99 -11.40 -22.59
CA GLN A 62 -5.00 -12.05 -21.71
C GLN A 62 -5.44 -12.11 -20.25
N GLY A 63 -6.74 -11.94 -19.95
CA GLY A 63 -7.26 -11.80 -18.59
C GLY A 63 -6.75 -12.85 -17.61
N ASP A 64 -6.75 -14.13 -18.02
CA ASP A 64 -6.32 -15.26 -17.19
C ASP A 64 -4.81 -15.32 -16.91
N SER A 65 -4.00 -14.55 -17.65
CA SER A 65 -2.55 -14.49 -17.44
C SER A 65 -2.14 -13.52 -16.34
N PHE A 66 -3.02 -12.59 -15.96
CA PHE A 66 -2.78 -11.67 -14.87
C PHE A 66 -2.93 -12.39 -13.53
N ARG A 67 -2.08 -12.00 -12.57
CA ARG A 67 -2.08 -12.51 -11.19
C ARG A 67 -2.21 -11.35 -10.22
N ALA A 68 -3.17 -10.47 -10.48
CA ALA A 68 -3.28 -9.18 -9.81
C ALA A 68 -3.45 -9.34 -8.29
N ARG A 69 -4.28 -10.29 -7.84
CA ARG A 69 -4.45 -10.56 -6.40
C ARG A 69 -3.17 -11.08 -5.77
N ALA A 70 -2.55 -12.08 -6.38
CA ALA A 70 -1.33 -12.70 -5.83
C ALA A 70 -0.19 -11.66 -5.71
N TRP A 71 -0.06 -10.77 -6.70
CA TRP A 71 0.87 -9.65 -6.63
C TRP A 71 0.51 -8.69 -5.48
N ALA A 72 -0.76 -8.30 -5.35
CA ALA A 72 -1.19 -7.35 -4.33
C ALA A 72 -1.04 -7.87 -2.90
N GLU A 73 -1.34 -9.15 -2.65
CA GLU A 73 -1.16 -9.81 -1.34
C GLU A 73 0.30 -9.80 -0.87
N THR A 74 1.25 -9.82 -1.80
CA THR A 74 2.69 -9.91 -1.50
C THR A 74 3.39 -8.55 -1.49
N HIS A 75 2.84 -7.53 -2.16
CA HIS A 75 3.52 -6.24 -2.34
C HIS A 75 2.81 -5.04 -1.70
N THR A 76 1.55 -5.21 -1.27
CA THR A 76 0.72 -4.10 -0.78
C THR A 76 0.09 -4.42 0.58
N GLY A 77 -0.70 -3.48 1.11
CA GLY A 77 -1.42 -3.64 2.37
C GLY A 77 -0.62 -3.21 3.61
N CYS A 78 -1.33 -3.21 4.75
CA CYS A 78 -0.79 -2.71 6.02
C CYS A 78 0.40 -3.53 6.54
N HIS A 79 0.41 -4.84 6.30
CA HIS A 79 1.50 -5.70 6.72
C HIS A 79 2.80 -5.36 5.99
N VAL A 80 2.77 -5.31 4.66
CA VAL A 80 3.94 -4.95 3.85
C VAL A 80 4.40 -3.51 4.14
N ALA A 81 3.47 -2.58 4.36
CA ALA A 81 3.80 -1.22 4.77
C ALA A 81 4.51 -1.19 6.14
N THR A 82 4.00 -1.96 7.12
CA THR A 82 4.60 -2.03 8.46
C THR A 82 6.00 -2.63 8.41
N GLN A 83 6.21 -3.70 7.64
CA GLN A 83 7.54 -4.30 7.46
C GLN A 83 8.55 -3.33 6.84
N LYS A 84 8.15 -2.56 5.82
CA LYS A 84 9.02 -1.54 5.21
C LYS A 84 9.38 -0.44 6.21
N LEU A 85 8.40 0.05 6.96
CA LEU A 85 8.63 1.03 8.01
C LEU A 85 9.54 0.50 9.11
N GLU A 86 9.32 -0.74 9.56
CA GLU A 86 10.16 -1.38 10.58
C GLU A 86 11.61 -1.48 10.13
N ALA A 87 11.85 -1.92 8.88
CA ALA A 87 13.19 -2.02 8.34
C ALA A 87 13.92 -0.65 8.35
N GLU A 88 13.25 0.41 7.89
CA GLU A 88 13.82 1.76 7.84
C GLU A 88 14.07 2.36 9.23
N ILE A 89 13.10 2.23 10.14
CA ILE A 89 13.21 2.76 11.50
C ILE A 89 14.28 2.00 12.28
N ALA A 90 14.31 0.67 12.22
CA ALA A 90 15.31 -0.13 12.90
C ALA A 90 16.72 0.21 12.41
N GLN A 91 16.91 0.42 11.11
CA GLN A 91 18.19 0.89 10.58
C GLN A 91 18.56 2.27 11.11
N LEU A 92 17.61 3.21 11.16
CA LEU A 92 17.84 4.56 11.68
C LEU A 92 18.23 4.56 13.16
N VAL A 93 17.55 3.78 13.98
CA VAL A 93 17.83 3.61 15.42
C VAL A 93 19.23 3.03 15.62
N ARG A 94 19.60 1.98 14.87
CA ARG A 94 20.95 1.39 14.92
C ARG A 94 22.03 2.37 14.51
N ARG A 95 21.81 3.19 13.46
CA ARG A 95 22.76 4.23 13.05
C ARG A 95 23.00 5.30 14.12
N ARG A 96 22.04 5.49 15.03
CA ARG A 96 22.16 6.41 16.17
C ARG A 96 22.76 5.77 17.42
N GLY A 97 23.20 4.51 17.34
CA GLY A 97 23.75 3.77 18.49
C GLY A 97 22.71 3.42 19.55
N GLN A 98 21.42 3.48 19.20
CA GLN A 98 20.33 3.13 20.11
C GLN A 98 19.94 1.65 19.92
N PRO A 99 19.51 0.95 20.99
CA PRO A 99 19.03 -0.42 20.87
C PRO A 99 17.65 -0.47 20.22
N TRP A 100 17.45 -1.42 19.31
CA TRP A 100 16.12 -1.80 18.79
C TRP A 100 15.57 -2.94 19.62
N THR A 101 14.62 -2.65 20.51
CA THR A 101 14.16 -3.58 21.54
C THR A 101 12.86 -4.29 21.19
N ARG A 102 11.96 -3.66 20.42
CA ARG A 102 10.67 -4.22 19.99
C ARG A 102 10.36 -3.77 18.56
N GLY A 103 9.86 -4.70 17.75
CA GLY A 103 9.40 -4.44 16.38
C GLY A 103 8.16 -3.56 16.32
N LEU A 104 7.79 -3.11 15.11
CA LEU A 104 6.54 -2.40 14.91
C LEU A 104 5.36 -3.39 14.90
N VAL A 105 4.24 -2.96 15.45
CA VAL A 105 2.98 -3.70 15.38
C VAL A 105 2.14 -3.18 14.22
N THR A 106 1.53 -4.09 13.45
CA THR A 106 0.70 -3.69 12.32
C THR A 106 -0.59 -3.06 12.81
N HIS A 107 -0.85 -1.83 12.39
CA HIS A 107 -2.09 -1.10 12.67
C HIS A 107 -2.75 -0.68 11.36
N ALA A 108 -3.95 -1.20 11.10
CA ALA A 108 -4.76 -0.86 9.94
C ALA A 108 -5.82 0.19 10.31
N TYR A 109 -6.62 0.62 9.33
CA TYR A 109 -7.72 1.57 9.57
C TYR A 109 -8.71 1.06 10.65
N ALA A 110 -8.96 -0.25 10.70
CA ALA A 110 -9.84 -0.87 11.68
C ALA A 110 -9.21 -1.05 13.08
N GLY A 111 -7.93 -0.73 13.25
CA GLY A 111 -7.17 -0.92 14.48
C GLY A 111 -6.01 -1.91 14.32
N TYR A 112 -5.52 -2.42 15.44
CA TYR A 112 -4.56 -3.51 15.50
C TYR A 112 -5.09 -4.79 14.82
N MET A 113 -4.18 -5.60 14.27
CA MET A 113 -4.56 -6.82 13.57
C MET A 113 -5.08 -7.91 14.52
N THR A 114 -4.66 -7.89 15.78
CA THR A 114 -5.11 -8.81 16.82
C THR A 114 -5.42 -8.10 18.14
N ASP A 115 -6.30 -8.71 18.95
CA ASP A 115 -6.62 -8.19 20.29
C ASP A 115 -5.40 -8.25 21.23
N ALA A 116 -4.54 -9.27 21.08
CA ALA A 116 -3.31 -9.39 21.86
C ALA A 116 -2.33 -8.24 21.57
N GLU A 117 -2.20 -7.83 20.30
CA GLU A 117 -1.40 -6.66 19.91
C GLU A 117 -2.00 -5.36 20.45
N ARG A 118 -3.32 -5.21 20.42
CA ARG A 118 -4.03 -4.07 21.01
C ARG A 118 -3.75 -3.96 22.51
N GLU A 119 -3.90 -5.05 23.24
CA GLU A 119 -3.65 -5.10 24.69
C GLU A 119 -2.19 -4.77 25.00
N ALA A 120 -1.25 -5.38 24.27
CA ALA A 120 0.18 -5.21 24.49
C ALA A 120 0.74 -3.84 24.07
N MET A 121 -0.06 -2.99 23.44
CA MET A 121 0.26 -1.60 23.06
C MET A 121 -0.56 -0.57 23.86
N GLY A 122 -1.53 -1.02 24.67
CA GLY A 122 -2.52 -0.16 25.29
C GLY A 122 -1.91 0.86 26.27
N GLU A 123 -0.98 0.42 27.13
CA GLU A 123 -0.34 1.28 28.12
C GLU A 123 0.46 2.41 27.45
N GLU A 124 1.33 2.08 26.49
CA GLU A 124 2.10 3.05 25.73
C GLU A 124 1.23 3.99 24.90
N TYR A 125 0.13 3.48 24.32
CA TYR A 125 -0.81 4.30 23.57
C TYR A 125 -1.45 5.37 24.47
N GLU A 126 -1.95 4.99 25.65
CA GLU A 126 -2.54 5.93 26.61
C GLU A 126 -1.50 6.92 27.15
N HIS A 127 -0.26 6.46 27.40
CA HIS A 127 0.84 7.33 27.80
C HIS A 127 1.12 8.43 26.75
N LEU A 128 1.24 8.05 25.48
CA LEU A 128 1.46 8.99 24.36
C LEU A 128 0.26 9.92 24.15
N ALA A 129 -0.96 9.39 24.23
CA ALA A 129 -2.19 10.17 24.09
C ALA A 129 -2.30 11.24 25.20
N GLY A 130 -1.92 10.91 26.43
CA GLY A 130 -1.81 11.85 27.55
C GLY A 130 -0.80 12.96 27.29
N ALA A 131 0.40 12.62 26.81
CA ALA A 131 1.45 13.59 26.52
C ALA A 131 1.06 14.57 25.39
N LEU A 132 0.39 14.09 24.35
CA LEU A 132 -0.07 14.95 23.23
C LEU A 132 -1.16 15.93 23.66
N ARG A 133 -2.10 15.51 24.52
CA ARG A 133 -3.15 16.40 25.06
C ARG A 133 -2.55 17.56 25.87
N LEU A 134 -1.48 17.30 26.62
CA LEU A 134 -0.76 18.31 27.39
C LEU A 134 0.07 19.28 26.52
N ALA A 135 0.46 18.86 25.31
CA ALA A 135 1.21 19.72 24.39
C ALA A 135 0.33 20.66 23.55
N THR A 136 -0.98 20.42 23.52
CA THR A 136 -1.97 21.19 22.74
C THR A 136 -2.91 22.06 23.57
N GLY A 137 -2.78 22.04 24.91
CA GLY A 137 -3.54 22.87 25.84
C GLY A 137 -2.67 23.97 26.44
#